data_AF-A0A9X8DTP6-F1
#
_entry.id   AF-A0A9X8DTP6-F1
#
_cell.length_a   1.000
_cell.length_b   1.000
_cell.length_c   1.000
_cell.angle_alpha   90.00
_cell.angle_beta   90.00
_cell.angle_gamma   90.00
#
_symmetry.space_group_name_H-M   'P 1'
#
loop_
_entity.id
_entity.type
_entity.pdbx_description
1 polymer ?
#
loop_
_entity_poly.entity_id
_entity_poly.type
_entity_poly.pdbx_seq_one_letter_code
_entity_poly.pdbx_strand_id
1 'polypeptide(L)'
;MVNDGDEFLVSDDTLKTIGIDIYRLLEQVARLQVDEDGDDLEEVGGDCVELPQRSAVRAATMKAVLPVAKNEVEEALQGMIDGAVDNGNPMEHVKYLWDVLSKHDIWRIKFDGSDPPAKVTPKDGCVPYRCKGRKHNLLEERFLKLFAQELLNAGVIKSNQQSAWCSP
;
A
#
# COMPACT_ATOMS: atom_id res chain seq x y z
N MET A 1 -3.81 -36.11 5.94
CA MET A 1 -5.25 -35.83 5.81
C MET A 1 -5.37 -34.59 4.96
N VAL A 2 -5.72 -34.76 3.69
CA VAL A 2 -6.08 -33.65 2.80
C VAL A 2 -7.57 -33.43 3.05
N ASN A 3 -7.96 -32.24 3.45
CA ASN A 3 -9.37 -31.90 3.68
C ASN A 3 -9.96 -31.64 2.29
N ASP A 4 -10.53 -32.67 1.68
CA ASP A 4 -11.36 -32.51 0.49
C ASP A 4 -12.64 -31.81 0.94
N GLY A 5 -12.63 -30.47 0.87
CA GLY A 5 -13.82 -29.67 1.12
C GLY A 5 -14.84 -29.98 0.03
N ASP A 6 -16.02 -30.48 0.42
CA ASP A 6 -17.13 -30.73 -0.48
C ASP A 6 -17.66 -29.39 -1.04
N GLU A 7 -17.13 -28.98 -2.19
CA GLU A 7 -17.70 -27.88 -2.98
C GLU A 7 -19.00 -28.37 -3.63
N PHE A 8 -20.13 -27.73 -3.32
CA PHE A 8 -21.42 -28.02 -3.94
C PHE A 8 -21.89 -26.85 -4.80
N LEU A 9 -22.25 -27.14 -6.05
CA LEU A 9 -22.80 -26.16 -6.98
C LEU A 9 -24.30 -26.01 -6.72
N VAL A 10 -24.71 -24.80 -6.33
CA VAL A 10 -26.11 -24.46 -6.08
C VAL A 10 -26.69 -23.74 -7.29
N SER A 11 -27.93 -24.07 -7.69
CA SER A 11 -28.60 -23.41 -8.80
C SER A 11 -28.99 -21.97 -8.46
N ASP A 12 -29.06 -21.11 -9.49
CA ASP A 12 -29.44 -19.69 -9.36
C ASP A 12 -30.80 -19.49 -8.67
N ASP A 13 -31.79 -20.33 -8.99
CA ASP A 13 -33.11 -20.29 -8.35
C ASP A 13 -33.04 -20.57 -6.85
N THR A 14 -32.15 -21.48 -6.43
CA THR A 14 -31.97 -21.82 -5.01
C THR A 14 -31.30 -20.67 -4.26
N LEU A 15 -30.30 -20.02 -4.88
CA LEU A 15 -29.65 -18.83 -4.32
C LEU A 15 -30.65 -17.67 -4.16
N LYS A 16 -31.48 -17.42 -5.18
CA LYS A 16 -32.54 -16.42 -5.12
C LYS A 16 -33.58 -16.72 -4.04
N THR A 17 -33.92 -17.99 -3.85
CA THR A 17 -34.87 -18.43 -2.81
C THR A 17 -34.36 -18.13 -1.39
N ILE A 18 -33.06 -18.26 -1.15
CA ILE A 18 -32.43 -17.88 0.12
C ILE A 18 -32.07 -16.38 0.21
N GLY A 19 -32.48 -15.59 -0.77
CA GLY A 19 -32.34 -14.13 -0.78
C GLY A 19 -30.99 -13.62 -1.33
N ILE A 20 -30.19 -14.51 -1.95
CA ILE A 20 -28.91 -14.15 -2.58
C ILE A 20 -29.12 -14.03 -4.09
N ASP A 21 -29.18 -12.79 -4.57
CA ASP A 21 -29.22 -12.49 -6.01
C ASP A 21 -27.85 -11.94 -6.45
N ILE A 22 -27.06 -12.80 -7.09
CA ILE A 22 -25.68 -12.47 -7.52
C ILE A 22 -25.69 -11.31 -8.51
N TYR A 23 -26.66 -11.25 -9.44
CA TYR A 23 -26.73 -10.18 -10.42
C TYR A 23 -27.04 -8.83 -9.75
N ARG A 24 -27.93 -8.82 -8.76
CA ARG A 24 -28.24 -7.61 -7.98
C ARG A 24 -27.05 -7.14 -7.14
N LEU A 25 -26.28 -8.08 -6.58
CA LEU A 25 -25.05 -7.75 -5.83
C LEU A 25 -23.97 -7.17 -6.75
N LEU A 26 -23.77 -7.76 -7.93
CA LEU A 26 -22.82 -7.25 -8.92
C LEU A 26 -23.24 -5.89 -9.47
N GLU A 27 -24.53 -5.64 -9.67
CA GLU A 27 -25.04 -4.33 -10.09
C GLU A 27 -24.74 -3.24 -9.05
N GLN A 28 -24.90 -3.55 -7.75
CA GLN A 28 -24.55 -2.60 -6.68
C GLN A 28 -23.05 -2.31 -6.64
N VAL A 29 -22.21 -3.33 -6.84
CA VAL A 29 -20.75 -3.16 -6.91
C VAL A 29 -20.35 -2.32 -8.13
N ALA A 30 -20.99 -2.53 -9.27
CA ALA A 30 -20.71 -1.77 -10.48
C ALA A 30 -21.10 -0.29 -10.33
N ARG A 31 -22.24 0.02 -9.68
CA ARG A 31 -22.64 1.41 -9.42
C ARG A 31 -21.67 2.13 -8.49
N LEU A 32 -21.15 1.44 -7.47
CA LEU A 32 -20.14 1.99 -6.56
C LEU A 32 -18.80 2.31 -7.25
N GLN A 33 -18.47 1.65 -8.37
CA GLN A 33 -17.24 1.92 -9.12
C GLN A 33 -17.39 3.02 -10.18
N VAL A 34 -18.61 3.47 -10.50
CA VAL A 34 -18.84 4.52 -11.50
C VAL A 34 -18.80 5.93 -10.89
N ASP A 35 -18.96 6.06 -9.58
CA ASP A 35 -18.95 7.35 -8.88
C ASP A 35 -17.54 7.77 -8.38
N GLU A 36 -16.50 6.96 -8.61
CA GLU A 36 -15.10 7.30 -8.30
C GLU A 36 -14.20 7.20 -9.53
N ASP A 37 -14.46 8.03 -10.54
CA ASP A 37 -13.45 8.36 -11.56
C ASP A 37 -13.66 9.79 -12.09
N GLY A 38 -12.82 10.72 -11.64
CA GLY A 38 -12.57 11.98 -12.35
C GLY A 38 -12.45 13.23 -11.48
N ASP A 39 -11.22 13.72 -11.31
CA ASP A 39 -10.85 15.07 -10.88
C ASP A 39 -11.75 16.17 -11.47
N ASP A 40 -12.32 17.05 -10.63
CA ASP A 40 -12.12 18.50 -10.74
C ASP A 40 -12.71 19.27 -9.55
N LEU A 41 -12.02 20.35 -9.20
CA LEU A 41 -12.26 21.25 -8.08
C LEU A 41 -13.51 22.14 -8.29
N GLU A 42 -14.15 22.47 -7.16
CA GLU A 42 -14.99 23.65 -6.88
C GLU A 42 -16.54 23.51 -6.77
N GLU A 43 -16.99 23.87 -5.55
CA GLU A 43 -18.14 24.71 -5.17
C GLU A 43 -19.61 24.20 -5.25
N VAL A 44 -20.21 24.20 -4.04
CA VAL A 44 -21.63 24.46 -3.67
C VAL A 44 -22.71 23.40 -3.99
N GLY A 45 -23.20 22.77 -2.92
CA GLY A 45 -24.54 23.09 -2.39
C GLY A 45 -25.70 22.14 -2.72
N GLY A 46 -26.22 21.47 -1.69
CA GLY A 46 -27.55 20.83 -1.64
C GLY A 46 -27.62 19.47 -2.34
N ASP A 47 -28.26 18.43 -1.84
CA ASP A 47 -29.36 18.36 -0.88
C ASP A 47 -29.32 16.98 -0.21
N CYS A 48 -29.57 16.96 1.10
CA CYS A 48 -29.49 15.75 1.93
C CYS A 48 -30.64 14.80 1.61
N VAL A 49 -30.34 13.54 1.28
CA VAL A 49 -31.35 12.48 1.30
C VAL A 49 -31.05 11.57 2.49
N GLU A 50 -31.79 11.81 3.57
CA GLU A 50 -31.71 11.05 4.83
C GLU A 50 -32.04 9.58 4.61
N LEU A 51 -31.16 8.69 5.08
CA LEU A 51 -31.46 7.27 5.27
C LEU A 51 -31.60 6.95 6.78
N PRO A 52 -32.46 5.98 7.16
CA PRO A 52 -33.19 6.01 8.41
C PRO A 52 -32.33 5.77 9.64
N GLN A 53 -32.59 6.59 10.66
CA GLN A 53 -32.01 6.57 12.00
C GLN A 53 -32.00 5.15 12.62
N ARG A 54 -30.84 4.50 12.59
CA ARG A 54 -30.51 3.46 13.57
C ARG A 54 -29.76 4.12 14.74
N SER A 55 -30.55 4.38 15.78
CA SER A 55 -30.15 4.55 17.18
C SER A 55 -28.87 5.35 17.44
N ALA A 56 -29.05 6.64 17.65
CA ALA A 56 -28.06 7.54 18.24
C ALA A 56 -27.76 7.13 19.69
N VAL A 57 -26.86 6.16 19.87
CA VAL A 57 -25.95 6.23 21.01
C VAL A 57 -24.91 7.28 20.61
N ARG A 58 -24.99 8.46 21.23
CA ARG A 58 -23.93 9.46 21.14
C ARG A 58 -22.65 8.84 21.70
N ALA A 59 -21.87 8.18 20.85
CA ALA A 59 -20.45 8.06 21.09
C ALA A 59 -19.91 9.48 21.01
N ALA A 60 -19.69 10.11 22.17
CA ALA A 60 -18.80 11.25 22.21
C ALA A 60 -17.54 10.82 21.48
N THR A 61 -17.25 11.46 20.35
CA THR A 61 -16.04 11.19 19.56
C THR A 61 -14.86 11.59 20.44
N MET A 62 -14.43 10.69 21.32
CA MET A 62 -13.12 10.76 21.92
C MET A 62 -12.17 10.47 20.79
N LYS A 63 -11.89 11.50 19.96
CA LYS A 63 -10.76 11.45 19.05
C LYS A 63 -9.57 11.23 19.96
N ALA A 64 -9.01 10.03 19.93
CA ALA A 64 -7.76 9.76 20.61
C ALA A 64 -6.80 10.87 20.19
N VAL A 65 -6.27 11.61 21.15
CA VAL A 65 -5.36 12.72 20.87
C VAL A 65 -4.06 12.09 20.39
N LEU A 66 -4.00 11.83 19.09
CA LEU A 66 -2.79 11.43 18.40
C LEU A 66 -1.89 12.66 18.22
N PRO A 67 -0.56 12.45 18.13
CA PRO A 67 0.35 13.50 17.72
C PRO A 67 -0.10 14.08 16.37
N VAL A 68 0.02 15.39 16.19
CA VAL A 68 -0.12 16.00 14.86
C VAL A 68 1.00 15.47 13.99
N ALA A 69 0.65 14.96 12.80
CA ALA A 69 1.61 14.49 11.81
C ALA A 69 2.57 15.61 11.42
N LYS A 70 3.87 15.29 11.35
CA LYS A 70 4.96 16.25 11.13
C LYS A 70 5.57 16.16 9.74
N ASN A 71 5.27 15.10 9.00
CA ASN A 71 5.80 14.83 7.67
C ASN A 71 4.83 13.94 6.87
N GLU A 72 5.08 13.81 5.57
CA GLU A 72 4.24 13.04 4.64
C GLU A 72 4.08 11.56 5.04
N VAL A 73 5.10 10.98 5.71
CA VAL A 73 5.02 9.60 6.21
C VAL A 73 4.02 9.49 7.35
N GLU A 74 4.12 10.37 8.35
CA GLU A 74 3.19 10.41 9.49
C GLU A 74 1.76 10.72 9.05
N GLU A 75 1.57 11.55 8.02
CA GLU A 75 0.27 11.80 7.41
C GLU A 75 -0.32 10.54 6.77
N ALA A 76 0.49 9.78 6.02
CA ALA A 76 0.06 8.52 5.45
C ALA A 76 -0.28 7.48 6.54
N LEU A 77 0.51 7.40 7.61
CA LEU A 77 0.22 6.51 8.75
C LEU A 77 -1.08 6.91 9.46
N GLN A 78 -1.34 8.21 9.61
CA GLN A 78 -2.59 8.70 10.16
C GLN A 78 -3.78 8.29 9.29
N GLY A 79 -3.67 8.45 7.96
CA GLY A 79 -4.70 8.00 7.02
C GLY A 79 -4.98 6.49 7.11
N MET A 80 -3.95 5.67 7.30
CA MET A 80 -4.11 4.22 7.52
C MET A 80 -4.87 3.90 8.82
N ILE A 81 -4.63 4.66 9.89
CA ILE A 81 -5.33 4.50 11.16
C ILE A 81 -6.78 4.95 11.06
N ASP A 82 -7.02 6.10 10.42
CA ASP A 82 -8.37 6.63 10.21
C ASP A 82 -9.20 5.62 9.40
N GLY A 83 -8.64 5.09 8.30
CA GLY A 83 -9.27 4.01 7.54
C GLY A 83 -9.52 2.74 8.36
N ALA A 84 -8.65 2.39 9.31
CA ALA A 84 -8.89 1.25 10.20
C ALA A 84 -10.07 1.50 11.15
N VAL A 85 -10.19 2.72 11.70
CA VAL A 85 -11.31 3.12 12.57
C VAL A 85 -12.63 3.11 11.81
N ASP A 86 -12.64 3.66 10.60
CA ASP A 86 -13.83 3.68 9.73
C ASP A 86 -14.30 2.27 9.38
N ASN A 87 -13.35 1.32 9.30
CA ASN A 87 -13.62 -0.12 9.12
C ASN A 87 -13.94 -0.87 10.43
N GLY A 88 -14.18 -0.17 11.53
CA GLY A 88 -14.67 -0.75 12.79
C GLY A 88 -13.59 -1.11 13.80
N ASN A 89 -12.33 -0.70 13.60
CA ASN A 89 -11.31 -0.86 14.63
C ASN A 89 -11.64 0.00 15.88
N PRO A 90 -11.58 -0.55 17.11
CA PRO A 90 -11.93 0.20 18.31
C PRO A 90 -11.03 1.43 18.53
N MET A 91 -11.65 2.56 18.89
CA MET A 91 -10.94 3.81 19.19
C MET A 91 -9.91 3.67 20.32
N GLU A 92 -10.11 2.72 21.24
CA GLU A 92 -9.18 2.42 22.33
C GLU A 92 -7.82 1.91 21.83
N HIS A 93 -7.78 1.27 20.65
CA HIS A 93 -6.56 0.72 20.05
C HIS A 93 -5.78 1.73 19.22
N VAL A 94 -6.38 2.89 18.89
CA VAL A 94 -5.80 3.88 17.98
C VAL A 94 -4.40 4.33 18.43
N LYS A 95 -4.25 4.61 19.74
CA LYS A 95 -2.95 4.99 20.30
C LYS A 95 -1.93 3.85 20.18
N TYR A 96 -2.33 2.62 20.47
CA TYR A 96 -1.45 1.46 20.36
C TYR A 96 -1.00 1.22 18.92
N LEU A 97 -1.90 1.37 17.94
CA LEU A 97 -1.57 1.28 16.52
C LEU A 97 -0.54 2.35 16.12
N TRP A 98 -0.76 3.60 16.54
CA TRP A 98 0.20 4.68 16.29
C TRP A 98 1.58 4.35 16.87
N ASP A 99 1.64 3.91 18.13
CA ASP A 99 2.90 3.58 18.81
C ASP A 99 3.64 2.44 18.10
N VAL A 100 2.93 1.45 17.56
CA VAL A 100 3.52 0.35 16.77
C VAL A 100 4.04 0.85 15.42
N LEU A 101 3.23 1.61 14.69
CA LEU A 101 3.58 2.09 13.35
C LEU A 101 4.74 3.09 13.38
N SER A 102 4.80 3.95 14.38
CA SER A 102 5.86 4.97 14.54
C SER A 102 7.09 4.47 15.31
N LYS A 103 7.08 3.23 15.81
CA LYS A 103 8.16 2.67 16.64
C LYS A 103 9.52 2.65 15.93
N HIS A 104 9.50 2.40 14.64
CA HIS A 104 10.70 2.22 13.83
C HIS A 104 10.62 3.10 12.58
N ASP A 105 11.74 3.70 12.22
CA ASP A 105 11.88 4.45 10.98
C ASP A 105 12.04 3.49 9.79
N ILE A 106 10.93 2.92 9.33
CA ILE A 106 10.90 1.91 8.26
C ILE A 106 9.99 2.29 7.08
N TRP A 107 9.26 3.38 7.21
CA TRP A 107 8.28 3.82 6.22
C TRP A 107 8.91 4.86 5.29
N ARG A 108 8.66 4.72 3.98
CA ARG A 108 9.15 5.63 2.94
C ARG A 108 8.01 5.91 1.97
N ILE A 109 7.70 7.18 1.72
CA ILE A 109 6.81 7.58 0.61
C ILE A 109 7.58 7.54 -0.72
N LYS A 110 8.84 7.96 -0.67
CA LYS A 110 9.77 7.94 -1.79
C LYS A 110 11.10 7.38 -1.30
N PHE A 111 11.78 6.66 -2.17
CA PHE A 111 13.12 6.17 -1.90
C PHE A 111 14.10 7.35 -1.89
N ASP A 112 14.79 7.57 -0.78
CA ASP A 112 15.69 8.71 -0.56
C ASP A 112 17.15 8.30 -0.28
N GLY A 113 17.43 6.99 -0.26
CA GLY A 113 18.78 6.46 -0.01
C GLY A 113 19.29 6.60 1.42
N SER A 114 18.42 6.95 2.38
CA SER A 114 18.79 7.07 3.81
C SER A 114 19.09 5.74 4.49
N ASP A 115 18.58 4.64 3.95
CA ASP A 115 18.72 3.32 4.54
C ASP A 115 20.16 2.78 4.41
N PRO A 116 20.74 2.20 5.49
CA PRO A 116 22.10 1.72 5.46
C PRO A 116 22.24 0.50 4.53
N PRO A 117 23.39 0.32 3.86
CA PRO A 117 23.61 -0.82 2.99
C PRO A 117 23.65 -2.12 3.80
N ALA A 118 23.11 -3.19 3.23
CA ALA A 118 23.22 -4.52 3.80
C ALA A 118 24.70 -4.96 3.86
N LYS A 119 25.12 -5.48 5.02
CA LYS A 119 26.45 -6.07 5.17
C LYS A 119 26.42 -7.54 4.76
N VAL A 120 26.83 -7.81 3.52
CA VAL A 120 26.86 -9.16 2.96
C VAL A 120 28.30 -9.65 2.86
N THR A 121 28.56 -10.86 3.35
CA THR A 121 29.85 -11.55 3.18
C THR A 121 29.64 -12.77 2.28
N PRO A 122 30.48 -12.97 1.24
CA PRO A 122 30.43 -14.19 0.44
C PRO A 122 30.58 -15.44 1.32
N LYS A 123 29.99 -16.55 0.89
CA LYS A 123 30.19 -17.84 1.55
C LYS A 123 31.65 -18.31 1.38
N ASP A 124 32.10 -19.16 2.29
CA ASP A 124 33.43 -19.77 2.21
C ASP A 124 33.61 -20.56 0.92
N GLY A 125 34.80 -20.42 0.32
CA GLY A 125 35.15 -21.06 -0.95
C GLY A 125 34.64 -20.36 -2.21
N CYS A 126 33.88 -19.25 -2.09
CA CYS A 126 33.50 -18.46 -3.24
C CYS A 126 34.70 -17.71 -3.84
N VAL A 127 34.80 -17.70 -5.18
CA VAL A 127 35.81 -16.97 -5.94
C VAL A 127 35.19 -15.82 -6.73
N PRO A 128 35.89 -14.69 -6.90
CA PRO A 128 35.38 -13.56 -7.66
C PRO A 128 34.99 -13.90 -9.10
N TYR A 129 33.89 -13.33 -9.57
CA TYR A 129 33.41 -13.48 -10.93
C TYR A 129 33.07 -12.12 -11.54
N ARG A 130 33.57 -11.85 -12.75
CA ARG A 130 33.19 -10.68 -13.57
C ARG A 130 32.53 -11.13 -14.85
N CYS A 131 31.27 -10.76 -15.02
CA CYS A 131 30.57 -10.93 -16.28
C CYS A 131 31.03 -9.92 -17.34
N LYS A 132 30.69 -10.19 -18.61
CA LYS A 132 30.71 -9.18 -19.66
C LYS A 132 29.46 -8.30 -19.54
N GLY A 133 29.56 -7.03 -19.96
CA GLY A 133 28.41 -6.13 -19.99
C GLY A 133 27.33 -6.60 -20.96
N ARG A 134 26.05 -6.41 -20.60
CA ARG A 134 24.92 -6.66 -21.51
C ARG A 134 24.90 -5.63 -22.64
N LYS A 135 24.39 -6.06 -23.80
CA LYS A 135 24.05 -5.14 -24.88
C LYS A 135 22.63 -4.63 -24.64
N HIS A 136 22.48 -3.32 -24.59
CA HIS A 136 21.20 -2.64 -24.44
C HIS A 136 20.85 -1.92 -25.74
N ASN A 137 19.54 -1.75 -26.00
CA ASN A 137 19.11 -0.83 -27.05
C ASN A 137 19.22 0.63 -26.56
N LEU A 138 19.02 1.60 -27.46
CA LEU A 138 19.21 3.02 -27.14
C LEU A 138 18.24 3.54 -26.07
N LEU A 139 17.00 3.02 -26.02
CA LEU A 139 16.00 3.43 -25.03
C LEU A 139 16.37 2.90 -23.64
N GLU A 140 16.75 1.62 -23.57
CA GLU A 140 17.24 1.00 -22.34
C GLU A 140 18.51 1.68 -21.83
N GLU A 141 19.47 1.97 -22.71
CA GLU A 141 20.71 2.65 -22.32
C GLU A 141 20.42 4.05 -21.76
N ARG A 142 19.48 4.79 -22.38
CA ARG A 142 19.06 6.10 -21.88
C ARG A 142 18.41 5.98 -20.49
N PHE A 143 17.50 5.03 -20.32
CA PHE A 143 16.85 4.79 -19.03
C PHE A 143 17.89 4.45 -17.95
N LEU A 144 18.75 3.46 -18.21
CA LEU A 144 19.78 3.02 -17.26
C LEU A 144 20.72 4.15 -16.87
N LYS A 145 21.09 5.02 -17.81
CA LYS A 145 21.93 6.19 -17.51
C LYS A 145 21.23 7.19 -16.60
N LEU A 146 19.98 7.54 -16.90
CA LEU A 146 19.21 8.51 -16.10
C LEU A 146 18.94 7.95 -14.70
N PHE A 147 18.48 6.71 -14.62
CA PHE A 147 18.19 6.05 -13.35
C PHE A 147 19.46 5.84 -12.50
N ALA A 148 20.56 5.40 -13.12
CA ALA A 148 21.84 5.30 -12.39
C ALA A 148 22.33 6.67 -11.89
N GLN A 149 22.06 7.75 -12.63
CA GLN A 149 22.40 9.10 -12.19
C GLN A 149 21.57 9.53 -10.97
N GLU A 150 20.27 9.20 -10.93
CA GLU A 150 19.43 9.43 -9.76
C GLU A 150 19.96 8.68 -8.54
N LEU A 151 20.29 7.39 -8.69
CA LEU A 151 20.87 6.59 -7.61
C LEU A 151 22.25 7.09 -7.15
N LEU A 152 23.07 7.60 -8.08
CA LEU A 152 24.37 8.20 -7.77
C LEU A 152 24.19 9.50 -6.98
N ASN A 153 23.25 10.36 -7.40
CA ASN A 153 22.94 11.61 -6.71
C ASN A 153 22.38 11.37 -5.30
N ALA A 154 21.58 10.30 -5.14
CA ALA A 154 21.08 9.85 -3.83
C ALA A 154 22.15 9.15 -2.97
N GLY A 155 23.37 8.94 -3.48
CA GLY A 155 24.46 8.28 -2.75
C GLY A 155 24.32 6.77 -2.59
N VAL A 156 23.36 6.16 -3.29
CA VAL A 156 23.00 4.73 -3.18
C VAL A 156 23.98 3.83 -3.92
N ILE A 157 24.51 4.31 -5.05
CA ILE A 157 25.55 3.62 -5.81
C ILE A 157 26.78 4.50 -5.96
N LYS A 158 27.92 3.87 -6.27
CA LYS A 158 29.16 4.58 -6.62
C LYS A 158 29.92 3.81 -7.69
N SER A 159 30.70 4.52 -8.48
CA SER A 159 31.62 3.88 -9.43
C SER A 159 32.69 3.08 -8.67
N ASN A 160 32.86 1.81 -9.08
CA ASN A 160 33.89 0.93 -8.52
C ASN A 160 34.59 0.15 -9.64
N GLN A 161 35.60 0.77 -10.25
CA GLN A 161 36.40 0.15 -11.31
C GLN A 161 37.30 -0.99 -10.80
N GLN A 162 37.57 -1.02 -9.49
CA GLN A 162 38.45 -2.01 -8.85
C GLN A 162 37.70 -3.26 -8.37
N SER A 163 36.39 -3.34 -8.60
CA SER A 163 35.61 -4.51 -8.17
C SER A 163 36.09 -5.79 -8.87
N ALA A 164 36.44 -6.79 -8.08
CA ALA A 164 36.69 -8.14 -8.56
C ALA A 164 35.39 -8.89 -8.94
N TRP A 165 34.23 -8.31 -8.60
CA TRP A 165 32.90 -8.87 -8.84
C TRP A 165 32.09 -7.99 -9.79
N CYS A 166 31.40 -8.59 -10.76
CA CYS A 166 30.48 -7.89 -11.63
C CYS A 166 29.39 -8.87 -12.11
N SER A 167 28.14 -8.48 -11.91
CA SER A 167 26.94 -9.16 -12.40
C SER A 167 26.36 -8.40 -13.60
N PRO A 168 25.68 -9.11 -14.52
CA PRO A 168 25.14 -8.49 -15.72
C PRO A 168 24.06 -7.48 -15.39
#